data_AF-A0A4S0V8C8-F1
#
_entry.id   AF-A0A4S0V8C8-F1
#
_cell.length_a   1.000
_cell.length_b   1.000
_cell.length_c   1.000
_cell.angle_alpha   90.00
_cell.angle_beta   90.00
_cell.angle_gamma   90.00
#
_symmetry.space_group_name_H-M   'P 1'
#
loop_
_entity.id
_entity.type
_entity.pdbx_description
1 polymer ?
#
loop_
_entity_poly.entity_id
_entity_poly.type
_entity_poly.pdbx_seq_one_letter_code
_entity_poly.pdbx_strand_id
1 'polypeptide(L)'
;MPVALARAAAPTRPSRLRFALRICGFVVLALLALFAGGFGWFADKVSNMTTPVNPAKADAIIVLTGGQSRLDAAMDLLASGKGERLLISGVHPSASRRQLQMAMGGDKQLFSCCVDIDRAALDTIGNAEESAKWVESHAYGSVILVTNNYHMPRSLLE
;
A
#
# COMPACT_ATOMS: atom_id res chain seq x y z
N MET A 1 -16.36 -71.23 44.86
CA MET A 1 -15.37 -71.01 43.78
C MET A 1 -15.85 -69.83 42.95
N PRO A 2 -15.03 -68.80 42.71
CA PRO A 2 -15.51 -67.53 42.17
C PRO A 2 -15.55 -67.58 40.64
N VAL A 3 -16.63 -67.05 40.05
CA VAL A 3 -16.68 -66.70 38.64
C VAL A 3 -16.24 -65.24 38.53
N ALA A 4 -15.06 -65.03 37.96
CA ALA A 4 -14.53 -63.69 37.70
C ALA A 4 -15.30 -63.02 36.55
N LEU A 5 -15.88 -61.86 36.81
CA LEU A 5 -16.44 -60.97 35.80
C LEU A 5 -15.30 -60.25 35.08
N ALA A 6 -15.02 -60.63 33.83
CA ALA A 6 -14.14 -59.88 32.95
C ALA A 6 -14.85 -58.59 32.48
N ARG A 7 -14.33 -57.43 32.88
CA ARG A 7 -14.73 -56.12 32.34
C ARG A 7 -14.25 -56.00 30.89
N ALA A 8 -15.18 -55.80 29.96
CA ALA A 8 -14.86 -55.44 28.58
C ALA A 8 -14.23 -54.03 28.53
N ALA A 9 -13.07 -53.91 27.89
CA ALA A 9 -12.39 -52.63 27.66
C ALA A 9 -13.13 -51.79 26.60
N ALA A 10 -13.30 -50.49 26.88
CA ALA A 10 -13.95 -49.52 26.00
C ALA A 10 -13.11 -49.21 24.72
N PRO A 11 -13.71 -48.70 23.64
CA PRO A 11 -13.20 -48.87 22.28
C PRO A 11 -12.01 -47.97 21.98
N THR A 12 -11.01 -48.51 21.29
CA THR A 12 -9.91 -47.75 20.73
C THR A 12 -10.41 -46.93 19.53
N ARG A 13 -10.37 -45.59 19.60
CA ARG A 13 -10.47 -44.71 18.41
C ARG A 13 -9.19 -43.91 18.15
N PRO A 14 -8.01 -44.53 17.93
CA PRO A 14 -6.75 -43.80 17.73
C PRO A 14 -6.46 -43.54 16.24
N SER A 15 -7.14 -44.21 15.30
CA SER A 15 -6.82 -44.14 13.86
C SER A 15 -7.44 -42.93 13.16
N ARG A 16 -8.73 -42.65 13.42
CA ARG A 16 -9.44 -41.51 12.82
C ARG A 16 -8.88 -40.17 13.28
N LEU A 17 -8.50 -40.06 14.55
CA LEU A 17 -7.87 -38.85 15.09
C LEU A 17 -6.48 -38.62 14.48
N ARG A 18 -5.64 -39.66 14.38
CA ARG A 18 -4.31 -39.55 13.73
C ARG A 18 -4.43 -39.22 12.25
N PHE A 19 -5.41 -39.79 11.55
CA PHE A 19 -5.70 -39.48 10.16
C PHE A 19 -6.18 -38.03 9.98
N ALA A 20 -7.10 -37.57 10.83
CA ALA A 20 -7.56 -36.19 10.84
C ALA A 20 -6.41 -35.21 11.12
N LEU A 21 -5.56 -35.49 12.12
CA LEU A 21 -4.40 -34.67 12.43
C LEU A 21 -3.40 -34.60 11.26
N ARG A 22 -3.20 -35.69 10.52
CA ARG A 22 -2.36 -35.71 9.31
C ARG A 22 -2.96 -34.85 8.20
N ILE A 23 -4.26 -34.97 7.94
CA ILE A 23 -4.95 -34.14 6.94
C ILE A 23 -4.84 -32.67 7.34
N CYS A 24 -5.12 -32.32 8.59
CA CYS A 24 -4.95 -30.95 9.08
C CYS A 24 -3.51 -30.47 8.88
N GLY A 25 -2.51 -31.30 9.17
CA GLY A 25 -1.10 -30.98 8.91
C GLY A 25 -0.81 -30.70 7.43
N PHE A 26 -1.30 -31.54 6.51
CA PHE A 26 -1.15 -31.33 5.08
C PHE A 26 -1.87 -30.07 4.58
N VAL A 27 -3.07 -29.79 5.09
CA VAL A 27 -3.82 -28.57 4.76
C VAL A 27 -3.07 -27.33 5.22
N VAL A 28 -2.58 -27.32 6.47
CA VAL A 28 -1.77 -26.21 6.99
C VAL A 28 -0.50 -26.02 6.17
N LEU A 29 0.20 -27.11 5.84
CA LEU A 29 1.40 -27.04 5.00
C LEU A 29 1.09 -26.49 3.60
N ALA A 30 -0.02 -26.92 2.97
CA ALA A 30 -0.45 -26.41 1.67
C ALA A 30 -0.80 -24.92 1.72
N LEU A 31 -1.49 -24.47 2.77
CA LEU A 31 -1.80 -23.05 2.98
C LEU A 31 -0.51 -22.22 3.19
N LEU A 32 0.44 -22.73 3.97
CA LEU A 32 1.74 -22.07 4.17
C LEU A 32 2.54 -21.99 2.86
N ALA A 33 2.54 -23.05 2.05
CA ALA A 33 3.20 -23.07 0.75
C ALA A 33 2.53 -22.07 -0.23
N LEU A 34 1.21 -22.02 -0.25
CA LEU A 34 0.46 -21.07 -1.07
C LEU A 34 0.74 -19.62 -0.65
N PHE A 35 0.73 -19.35 0.65
CA PHE A 35 1.05 -18.04 1.21
C PHE A 35 2.49 -17.62 0.88
N ALA A 36 3.47 -18.50 1.13
CA ALA A 36 4.88 -18.23 0.85
C ALA A 36 5.14 -18.03 -0.65
N GLY A 37 4.53 -18.85 -1.51
CA GLY A 37 4.62 -18.70 -2.97
C GLY A 37 3.99 -17.40 -3.45
N GLY A 38 2.79 -17.06 -2.97
CA GLY A 38 2.11 -15.80 -3.29
C GLY A 38 2.87 -14.57 -2.79
N PHE A 39 3.40 -14.62 -1.58
CA PHE A 39 4.25 -13.56 -1.02
C PHE A 39 5.55 -13.40 -1.81
N GLY A 40 6.21 -14.51 -2.17
CA GLY A 40 7.43 -14.49 -3.00
C GLY A 40 7.18 -13.86 -4.37
N TRP A 41 6.07 -14.20 -5.03
CA TRP A 41 5.67 -13.56 -6.28
C TRP A 41 5.40 -12.06 -6.12
N PHE A 42 4.69 -11.65 -5.06
CA PHE A 42 4.44 -10.24 -4.78
C PHE A 42 5.73 -9.47 -4.53
N ALA A 43 6.62 -10.03 -3.70
CA ALA A 43 7.90 -9.42 -3.37
C ALA A 43 8.76 -9.21 -4.63
N ASP A 44 8.87 -10.24 -5.48
CA ASP A 44 9.59 -10.17 -6.75
C ASP A 44 8.99 -9.09 -7.68
N LYS A 45 7.67 -9.10 -7.84
CA LYS A 45 6.97 -8.13 -8.70
C LYS A 45 7.25 -6.68 -8.29
N VAL A 46 7.22 -6.40 -6.99
CA VAL A 46 7.42 -5.06 -6.46
C VAL A 46 8.90 -4.66 -6.45
N SER A 47 9.82 -5.60 -6.16
CA SER A 47 11.26 -5.32 -6.18
C SER A 47 11.77 -5.01 -7.59
N ASN A 48 11.14 -5.58 -8.61
CA ASN A 48 11.48 -5.35 -10.01
C ASN A 48 10.77 -4.12 -10.62
N MET A 49 9.94 -3.39 -9.88
CA MET A 49 9.40 -2.11 -10.35
C MET A 49 10.50 -1.04 -10.35
N THR A 50 10.77 -0.49 -11.53
CA THR A 50 11.71 0.61 -11.71
C THR A 50 10.98 1.95 -11.75
N THR A 51 11.51 2.94 -11.04
CA THR A 51 11.03 4.32 -11.14
C THR A 51 11.39 4.87 -12.52
N PRO A 52 10.43 5.42 -13.29
CA PRO A 52 10.73 6.06 -14.56
C PRO A 52 11.71 7.21 -14.36
N VAL A 53 12.85 7.18 -15.05
CA VAL A 53 13.89 8.22 -14.94
C VAL A 53 13.39 9.58 -15.47
N ASN A 54 12.51 9.56 -16.46
CA ASN A 54 11.97 10.77 -17.07
C ASN A 54 10.51 10.52 -17.51
N PRO A 55 9.54 10.61 -16.59
CA PRO A 55 8.13 10.42 -16.95
C PRO A 55 7.69 11.47 -17.97
N ALA A 56 6.71 11.11 -18.81
CA ALA A 56 6.06 12.07 -19.70
C ALA A 56 5.46 13.22 -18.86
N LYS A 57 5.37 14.41 -19.47
CA LYS A 57 4.68 15.54 -18.83
C LYS A 57 3.21 15.16 -18.65
N ALA A 58 2.64 15.52 -17.51
CA ALA A 58 1.22 15.45 -17.24
C ALA A 58 0.71 16.84 -16.84
N ASP A 59 -0.60 16.97 -16.63
CA ASP A 59 -1.19 18.23 -16.21
C ASP A 59 -0.88 18.49 -14.72
N ALA A 60 -0.86 17.44 -13.90
CA ALA A 60 -0.60 17.55 -12.47
C ALA A 60 0.21 16.39 -11.89
N ILE A 61 0.68 16.57 -10.66
CA ILE A 61 1.40 15.57 -9.88
C ILE A 61 0.61 15.30 -8.60
N ILE A 62 0.48 14.04 -8.20
CA ILE A 62 -0.13 13.64 -6.94
C ILE A 62 0.92 12.83 -6.17
N VAL A 63 1.20 13.22 -4.93
CA VAL A 63 2.07 12.46 -4.03
C VAL A 63 1.27 11.95 -2.84
N LEU A 64 1.33 10.63 -2.62
CA LEU A 64 0.74 10.01 -1.44
C LEU A 64 1.72 10.10 -0.27
N THR A 65 1.24 10.54 0.89
CA THR A 65 2.04 10.69 2.11
C THR A 65 2.51 9.35 2.70
N GLY A 66 3.40 9.42 3.71
CA GLY A 66 3.90 8.27 4.47
C GLY A 66 5.39 7.98 4.28
N GLY A 67 6.16 8.85 3.63
CA GLY A 67 7.61 8.69 3.45
C GLY A 67 8.26 9.90 2.82
N GLN A 68 9.41 10.32 3.35
CA GLN A 68 10.08 11.58 3.01
C GLN A 68 10.56 11.63 1.55
N SER A 69 11.18 10.55 1.07
CA SER A 69 11.79 10.48 -0.28
C SER A 69 10.80 10.72 -1.43
N ARG A 70 9.50 10.55 -1.17
CA ARG A 70 8.44 10.78 -2.16
C ARG A 70 8.14 12.27 -2.36
N LEU A 71 8.21 13.04 -1.29
CA LEU A 71 7.94 14.48 -1.32
C LEU A 71 9.03 15.22 -2.10
N ASP A 72 10.30 14.85 -1.89
CA ASP A 72 11.43 15.38 -2.63
C ASP A 72 11.31 15.06 -4.14
N ALA A 73 11.04 13.79 -4.50
CA ALA A 73 10.87 13.39 -5.88
C ALA A 73 9.69 14.10 -6.57
N ALA A 74 8.58 14.30 -5.86
CA ALA A 74 7.43 15.04 -6.37
C ALA A 74 7.75 16.53 -6.59
N MET A 75 8.57 17.12 -5.72
CA MET A 75 9.04 18.48 -5.93
C MET A 75 9.99 18.62 -7.11
N ASP A 76 10.90 17.68 -7.31
CA ASP A 76 11.80 17.71 -8.46
C ASP A 76 11.02 17.62 -9.78
N LEU A 77 9.95 16.82 -9.80
CA LEU A 77 9.01 16.77 -10.94
C LEU A 77 8.30 18.11 -11.15
N LEU A 78 7.82 18.76 -10.08
CA LEU A 78 7.16 20.07 -10.18
C LEU A 78 8.14 21.15 -10.65
N ALA A 79 9.34 21.21 -10.07
CA ALA A 79 10.40 22.16 -10.42
C ALA A 79 10.90 21.98 -11.86
N SER A 80 10.89 20.75 -12.38
CA SER A 80 11.23 20.44 -13.77
C SER A 80 10.05 20.62 -14.75
N GLY A 81 8.89 21.11 -14.28
CA GLY A 81 7.73 21.42 -15.11
C GLY A 81 6.98 20.20 -15.63
N LYS A 82 7.08 19.06 -14.93
CA LYS A 82 6.39 17.81 -15.27
C LYS A 82 4.89 17.81 -14.95
N GLY A 83 4.46 18.77 -14.14
CA GLY A 83 3.06 19.11 -13.89
C GLY A 83 2.94 20.59 -13.53
N GLU A 84 1.72 21.11 -13.59
CA GLU A 84 1.40 22.51 -13.30
C GLU A 84 1.16 22.74 -11.81
N ARG A 85 0.58 21.74 -11.12
CA ARG A 85 0.38 21.71 -9.68
C ARG A 85 0.72 20.35 -9.09
N LEU A 86 0.97 20.35 -7.79
CA LEU A 86 1.24 19.17 -6.97
C LEU A 86 0.22 19.08 -5.83
N LEU A 87 -0.47 17.95 -5.73
CA LEU A 87 -1.29 17.60 -4.58
C LEU A 87 -0.53 16.68 -3.62
N ILE A 88 -0.47 17.05 -2.35
CA ILE A 88 -0.03 16.16 -1.26
C ILE A 88 -1.28 15.53 -0.63
N SER A 89 -1.55 14.26 -0.92
CA SER A 89 -2.75 13.54 -0.46
C SER A 89 -2.52 12.81 0.86
N GLY A 90 -3.50 12.88 1.76
CA GLY A 90 -3.48 12.14 3.03
C GLY A 90 -2.55 12.73 4.07
N VAL A 91 -2.46 14.07 4.16
CA VAL A 91 -1.62 14.73 5.15
C VAL A 91 -2.25 14.61 6.53
N HIS A 92 -1.49 14.08 7.48
CA HIS A 92 -1.92 14.02 8.88
C HIS A 92 -2.26 15.43 9.41
N PRO A 93 -3.38 15.64 10.12
CA PRO A 93 -3.81 16.98 10.56
C PRO A 93 -2.78 17.76 11.40
N SER A 94 -1.91 17.06 12.13
CA SER A 94 -0.84 17.69 12.92
C SER A 94 0.34 18.20 12.08
N ALA A 95 0.46 17.79 10.82
CA ALA A 95 1.54 18.22 9.94
C ALA A 95 1.28 19.67 9.48
N SER A 96 2.18 20.56 9.91
CA SER A 96 2.14 21.97 9.53
C SER A 96 2.61 22.17 8.08
N ARG A 97 2.09 23.21 7.43
CA ARG A 97 2.57 23.61 6.09
C ARG A 97 4.08 23.86 6.06
N ARG A 98 4.63 24.43 7.14
CA ARG A 98 6.06 24.69 7.27
C ARG A 98 6.88 23.40 7.32
N GLN A 99 6.40 22.37 8.03
CA GLN A 99 7.06 21.07 8.05
C GLN A 99 7.07 20.42 6.67
N LEU A 100 5.94 20.44 5.95
CA LEU A 100 5.85 19.91 4.59
C LEU A 100 6.76 20.68 3.62
N GLN A 101 6.77 22.00 3.70
CA GLN A 101 7.66 22.84 2.90
C GLN A 101 9.15 22.52 3.14
N MET A 102 9.55 22.39 4.41
CA MET A 102 10.93 21.99 4.76
C MET A 102 11.25 20.57 4.27
N ALA A 103 10.24 19.69 4.27
CA ALA A 103 10.35 18.33 3.77
C ALA A 103 10.42 18.22 2.24
N MET A 104 10.29 19.34 1.54
CA MET A 104 10.19 19.45 0.07
C MET A 104 11.29 20.35 -0.49
N GLY A 105 12.44 20.42 0.19
CA GLY A 105 13.59 21.25 -0.21
C GLY A 105 13.48 22.74 0.11
N GLY A 106 12.36 23.21 0.69
CA GLY A 106 12.27 24.55 1.27
C GLY A 106 12.03 25.71 0.29
N ASP A 107 11.79 25.44 -1.01
CA ASP A 107 11.43 26.49 -1.96
C ASP A 107 10.04 27.07 -1.63
N LYS A 108 10.04 28.30 -1.10
CA LYS A 108 8.81 28.96 -0.66
C LYS A 108 7.92 29.40 -1.80
N GLN A 109 8.51 29.76 -2.93
CA GLN A 109 7.75 30.32 -4.05
C GLN A 109 7.02 29.20 -4.78
N LEU A 110 7.72 28.09 -5.04
CA LEU A 110 7.12 26.92 -5.69
C LEU A 110 6.03 26.28 -4.81
N PHE A 111 6.30 26.17 -3.50
CA PHE A 111 5.32 25.61 -2.54
C PHE A 111 4.08 26.49 -2.37
N SER A 112 4.20 27.82 -2.49
CA SER A 112 3.06 28.73 -2.33
C SER A 112 2.22 28.90 -3.59
N CYS A 113 2.83 28.79 -4.78
CA CYS A 113 2.10 28.94 -6.04
C CYS A 113 1.30 27.68 -6.39
N CYS A 114 1.89 26.51 -6.15
CA CYS A 114 1.62 25.35 -6.98
C CYS A 114 1.45 24.04 -6.18
N VAL A 115 1.45 24.11 -4.84
CA VAL A 115 1.28 22.94 -3.97
C VAL A 115 -0.01 23.04 -3.16
N ASP A 116 -0.87 22.04 -3.34
CA ASP A 116 -2.07 21.81 -2.56
C ASP A 116 -1.86 20.71 -1.53
N ILE A 117 -2.58 20.81 -0.42
CA ILE A 117 -2.50 19.86 0.69
C ILE A 117 -3.90 19.36 1.00
N ASP A 118 -4.11 18.06 0.83
CA ASP A 118 -5.33 17.40 1.27
C ASP A 118 -5.13 16.80 2.67
N ARG A 119 -6.09 17.12 3.55
CA ARG A 119 -6.20 16.62 4.93
C ARG A 119 -7.52 15.89 5.19
N ALA A 120 -8.41 15.84 4.20
CA ALA A 120 -9.70 15.19 4.30
C ALA A 120 -9.56 13.66 4.15
N ALA A 121 -8.60 13.18 3.36
CA ALA A 121 -8.30 11.75 3.25
C ALA A 121 -7.73 11.19 4.57
N LEU A 122 -8.52 10.32 5.22
CA LEU A 122 -8.14 9.61 6.45
C LEU A 122 -7.65 8.18 6.20
N ASP A 123 -7.94 7.66 5.02
CA ASP A 123 -7.50 6.35 4.58
C ASP A 123 -7.15 6.38 3.09
N THR A 124 -6.86 5.22 2.55
CA THR A 124 -6.42 5.02 1.17
C THR A 124 -7.52 5.21 0.14
N ILE A 125 -8.78 4.88 0.46
CA ILE A 125 -9.91 5.10 -0.45
C ILE A 125 -10.21 6.60 -0.49
N GLY A 126 -10.21 7.26 0.66
CA GLY A 126 -10.30 8.72 0.77
C GLY A 126 -9.19 9.43 0.00
N ASN A 127 -7.96 8.90 -0.01
CA ASN A 127 -6.88 9.47 -0.84
C ASN A 127 -7.25 9.46 -2.33
N ALA A 128 -7.79 8.35 -2.84
CA ALA A 128 -8.21 8.24 -4.24
C ALA A 128 -9.41 9.16 -4.54
N GLU A 129 -10.42 9.17 -3.67
CA GLU A 129 -11.62 10.00 -3.83
C GLU A 129 -11.30 11.50 -3.82
N GLU A 130 -10.52 11.98 -2.85
CA GLU A 130 -10.15 13.39 -2.76
C GLU A 130 -9.18 13.80 -3.88
N SER A 131 -8.27 12.91 -4.28
CA SER A 131 -7.43 13.13 -5.46
C SER A 131 -8.26 13.25 -6.74
N ALA A 132 -9.25 12.37 -6.93
CA ALA A 132 -10.14 12.42 -8.09
C ALA A 132 -10.96 13.72 -8.13
N LYS A 133 -11.53 14.14 -6.99
CA LYS A 133 -12.23 15.42 -6.87
C LYS A 133 -11.32 16.60 -7.21
N TRP A 134 -10.08 16.58 -6.73
CA TRP A 134 -9.09 17.62 -7.01
C TRP A 134 -8.70 17.67 -8.49
N VAL A 135 -8.52 16.51 -9.13
CA VAL A 135 -8.27 16.41 -10.58
C VAL A 135 -9.46 16.98 -11.37
N GLU A 136 -10.69 16.61 -11.00
CA GLU A 136 -11.91 17.09 -11.65
C GLU A 136 -12.10 18.59 -11.46
N SER A 137 -11.89 19.13 -10.26
CA SER A 137 -12.06 20.56 -9.98
C SER A 137 -11.10 21.46 -10.75
N HIS A 138 -9.96 20.91 -11.17
CA HIS A 138 -8.96 21.61 -11.98
C HIS A 138 -9.03 21.25 -13.48
N ALA A 139 -9.94 20.35 -13.88
CA ALA A 139 -10.08 19.84 -15.25
C ALA A 139 -8.78 19.22 -15.81
N TYR A 140 -8.02 18.53 -14.97
CA TYR A 140 -6.81 17.81 -15.40
C TYR A 140 -7.17 16.49 -16.09
N GLY A 141 -6.53 16.21 -17.23
CA GLY A 141 -6.73 14.99 -18.01
C GLY A 141 -5.69 13.90 -17.75
N SER A 142 -4.54 14.27 -17.18
CA SER A 142 -3.42 13.38 -16.90
C SER A 142 -2.69 13.76 -15.61
N VAL A 143 -2.24 12.75 -14.87
CA VAL A 143 -1.50 12.95 -13.61
C VAL A 143 -0.27 12.04 -13.52
N ILE A 144 0.78 12.53 -12.86
CA ILE A 144 1.89 11.71 -12.39
C ILE A 144 1.61 11.33 -10.93
N LEU A 145 1.43 10.04 -10.66
CA LEU A 145 1.26 9.52 -9.32
C LEU A 145 2.60 9.11 -8.72
N VAL A 146 2.94 9.69 -7.56
CA VAL A 146 4.19 9.46 -6.83
C VAL A 146 3.89 8.72 -5.53
N THR A 147 4.33 7.46 -5.45
CA THR A 147 4.36 6.68 -4.20
C THR A 147 5.46 5.62 -4.24
N ASN A 148 5.58 4.82 -3.17
CA ASN A 148 6.54 3.71 -3.14
C ASN A 148 6.07 2.57 -4.06
N ASN A 149 7.03 1.82 -4.62
CA ASN A 149 6.76 0.67 -5.48
C ASN A 149 5.79 -0.36 -4.86
N TYR A 150 5.91 -0.65 -3.56
CA TYR A 150 5.02 -1.59 -2.87
C TYR A 150 3.59 -1.07 -2.66
N HIS A 151 3.37 0.24 -2.83
CA HIS A 151 2.06 0.86 -2.76
C HIS A 151 1.42 1.05 -4.14
N MET A 152 2.21 1.09 -5.22
CA MET A 152 1.74 1.31 -6.59
C MET A 152 0.58 0.39 -7.03
N PRO A 153 0.65 -0.95 -6.87
CA PRO A 153 -0.45 -1.83 -7.31
C PRO A 153 -1.80 -1.49 -6.70
N ARG A 154 -1.80 -1.05 -5.44
CA ARG A 154 -2.99 -0.65 -4.71
C ARG A 154 -3.45 0.73 -5.17
N SER A 155 -2.55 1.71 -5.18
CA SER A 155 -2.87 3.10 -5.49
C SER A 155 -3.38 3.32 -6.92
N LEU A 156 -3.10 2.39 -7.85
CA LEU A 156 -3.65 2.41 -9.21
C LEU A 156 -5.01 1.70 -9.33
N LEU A 157 -5.37 0.87 -8.34
CA LEU A 157 -6.61 0.11 -8.32
C LEU A 157 -7.75 0.87 -7.63
N GLU A 158 -7.41 1.61 -6.58
CA GLU A 158 -8.31 2.53 -5.87
C GLU A 158 -8.65 3.74 -6.73
#